data_AF-A0A7C7SQ84-F1
#
_entry.id   AF-A0A7C7SQ84-F1
#
_cell.length_a   1.000
_cell.length_b   1.000
_cell.length_c   1.000
_cell.angle_alpha   90.00
_cell.angle_beta   90.00
_cell.angle_gamma   90.00
#
_symmetry.space_group_name_H-M   'P 1'
#
loop_
_entity.id
_entity.type
_entity.pdbx_description
1 polymer ?
#
loop_
_entity_poly.entity_id
_entity_poly.type
_entity_poly.pdbx_seq_one_letter_code
_entity_poly.pdbx_strand_id
1 'polypeptide(L)'
;MTPTEIRAEIKRLYNDTTRATVERDLQRAVTLLKTLDGEQERVRVAVYMDGLSQMRSEWILAARSAARKRTGVTRKGRGKAS
;
A
#
# COMPACT_ATOMS: atom_id res chain seq x y z
N MET A 1 8.05 22.68 -2.10
CA MET A 1 9.09 21.65 -2.17
C MET A 1 9.68 21.66 -3.56
N THR A 2 10.99 21.50 -3.70
CA THR A 2 11.64 21.29 -4.99
C THR A 2 11.32 19.89 -5.53
N PRO A 3 11.46 19.63 -6.85
CA PRO A 3 11.26 18.29 -7.40
C PRO A 3 12.13 17.21 -6.72
N THR A 4 13.35 17.57 -6.34
CA THR A 4 14.26 16.67 -5.62
C THR A 4 13.75 16.35 -4.21
N GLU A 5 13.19 17.34 -3.50
CA GLU A 5 12.57 17.12 -2.18
C GLU A 5 11.32 16.26 -2.27
N ILE A 6 10.49 16.47 -3.30
CA ILE A 6 9.28 15.67 -3.54
C ILE A 6 9.67 14.20 -3.78
N ARG A 7 10.64 13.95 -4.66
CA ARG A 7 11.17 12.60 -4.90
C ARG A 7 11.69 11.96 -3.62
N ALA A 8 12.45 12.70 -2.82
CA ALA A 8 12.97 12.20 -1.55
C ALA A 8 11.85 11.84 -0.57
N GLU A 9 10.78 12.63 -0.51
CA GLU A 9 9.62 12.35 0.34
C GLU A 9 8.85 11.11 -0.14
N ILE A 10 8.61 10.95 -1.44
CA ILE A 10 7.97 9.74 -1.99
C ILE A 10 8.81 8.49 -1.69
N LYS A 11 10.14 8.58 -1.83
CA LYS A 11 11.06 7.50 -1.46
C LYS A 11 10.99 7.16 0.04
N ARG A 12 10.91 8.17 0.92
CA ARG A 12 10.73 7.97 2.37
C ARG A 12 9.42 7.23 2.66
N LEU A 13 8.31 7.70 2.07
CA LEU A 13 7.02 7.04 2.23
C LEU A 13 7.07 5.57 1.82
N TYR A 14 7.70 5.25 0.69
CA TYR A 14 7.88 3.86 0.26
C TYR A 14 8.66 3.02 1.28
N ASN A 15 9.78 3.51 1.81
CA ASN A 15 10.63 2.77 2.75
C ASN A 15 9.98 2.58 4.13
N ASP A 16 9.26 3.58 4.61
CA ASP A 16 8.70 3.60 5.97
C ASP A 16 7.26 3.06 6.03
N THR A 17 6.67 2.75 4.87
CA THR A 17 5.30 2.27 4.76
C THR A 17 5.11 0.96 5.53
N THR A 18 4.03 0.92 6.30
CA THR A 18 3.61 -0.28 7.03
C THR A 18 2.22 -0.71 6.61
N ARG A 19 1.82 -1.93 6.98
CA ARG A 19 0.45 -2.42 6.78
C ARG A 19 -0.61 -1.49 7.35
N ALA A 20 -0.32 -0.81 8.45
CA ALA A 20 -1.27 0.11 9.09
C ALA A 20 -1.38 1.46 8.37
N THR A 21 -0.35 1.87 7.62
CA THR A 21 -0.22 3.23 7.10
C THR A 21 -0.31 3.31 5.57
N VAL A 22 -0.21 2.17 4.88
CA VAL A 22 -0.11 2.08 3.41
C VAL A 22 -1.13 2.91 2.63
N GLU A 23 -2.38 2.98 3.07
CA GLU A 23 -3.42 3.74 2.37
C GLU A 23 -3.13 5.25 2.42
N ARG A 24 -2.80 5.74 3.63
CA ARG A 24 -2.48 7.14 3.88
C ARG A 24 -1.18 7.52 3.18
N ASP A 25 -0.17 6.65 3.25
CA ASP A 25 1.14 6.91 2.68
C ASP A 25 1.06 6.94 1.14
N LEU A 26 0.30 6.02 0.53
CA LEU A 26 0.01 6.05 -0.91
C LEU A 26 -0.77 7.30 -1.32
N GLN A 27 -1.80 7.69 -0.57
CA GLN A 27 -2.57 8.91 -0.86
C GLN A 27 -1.68 10.16 -0.80
N ARG A 28 -0.78 10.24 0.18
CA ARG A 28 0.19 11.33 0.29
C ARG A 28 1.18 11.33 -0.87
N ALA A 29 1.67 10.16 -1.28
CA ALA A 29 2.53 10.03 -2.44
C ALA A 29 1.85 10.47 -3.75
N VAL A 30 0.56 10.16 -3.93
CA VAL A 30 -0.24 10.64 -5.07
C VAL A 30 -0.38 12.17 -5.06
N THR A 31 -0.63 12.77 -3.90
CA THR A 31 -0.69 14.23 -3.76
C THR A 31 0.64 14.88 -4.14
N LEU A 32 1.76 14.31 -3.68
CA LEU A 32 3.10 14.78 -4.02
C LEU A 32 3.41 14.61 -5.51
N LEU A 33 3.05 13.48 -6.12
CA LEU A 33 3.21 13.22 -7.54
C LEU A 33 2.48 14.25 -8.42
N LYS A 34 1.30 14.73 -8.00
CA LYS A 34 0.55 15.76 -8.73
C LYS A 34 1.24 17.13 -8.73
N THR A 35 2.16 17.37 -7.79
CA THR A 35 2.93 18.62 -7.69
C THR A 35 4.26 18.57 -8.45
N LEU A 36 4.58 17.43 -9.07
CA LEU A 36 5.82 17.21 -9.80
C LEU A 36 5.71 17.75 -11.23
N ASP A 37 6.34 18.89 -11.47
CA ASP A 37 6.48 19.44 -12.82
C ASP A 37 7.63 18.75 -13.56
N GLY A 38 7.31 18.14 -14.71
CA GLY A 38 8.27 17.48 -15.59
C GLY A 38 8.18 15.95 -15.63
N GLU A 39 8.43 15.40 -16.80
CA GLU A 39 8.32 13.96 -17.08
C GLU A 39 9.46 13.16 -16.44
N GLN A 40 10.68 13.70 -16.44
CA GLN A 40 11.87 13.01 -15.94
C GLN A 40 11.76 12.64 -14.46
N GLU A 41 11.23 13.54 -13.64
CA GLU A 41 11.08 13.26 -12.22
C GLU A 41 9.90 12.32 -11.93
N ARG A 42 8.83 12.38 -12.73
CA ARG A 42 7.72 11.41 -12.68
C ARG A 42 8.18 9.99 -12.97
N VAL A 43 9.03 9.81 -13.99
CA VAL A 43 9.64 8.51 -14.31
C VAL A 43 10.48 7.99 -13.14
N ARG A 44 11.26 8.85 -12.49
CA ARG A 44 12.12 8.46 -11.35
C ARG A 44 11.31 7.99 -10.14
N VAL A 45 10.13 8.58 -9.88
CA VAL A 45 9.30 8.20 -8.74
C VAL A 45 8.33 7.05 -9.04
N ALA A 46 8.11 6.71 -10.31
CA ALA A 46 7.16 5.67 -10.73
C ALA A 46 7.40 4.33 -10.01
N VAL A 47 8.66 3.90 -9.89
CA VAL A 47 9.02 2.64 -9.19
C VAL A 47 8.56 2.63 -7.73
N TYR A 48 8.61 3.76 -7.03
CA TYR A 48 8.15 3.87 -5.65
C TYR A 48 6.62 3.84 -5.57
N MET A 49 5.94 4.47 -6.54
CA MET A 49 4.47 4.45 -6.63
C MET A 49 3.93 3.05 -6.91
N ASP A 50 4.59 2.31 -7.79
CA ASP A 50 4.27 0.91 -8.11
C ASP A 50 4.47 0.03 -6.88
N GLY A 51 5.59 0.18 -6.18
CA GLY A 51 5.87 -0.56 -4.95
C GLY A 51 4.85 -0.29 -3.83
N LEU A 52 4.45 0.96 -3.61
CA LEU A 52 3.39 1.33 -2.66
C LEU A 52 2.05 0.67 -3.04
N SER A 53 1.70 0.68 -4.32
CA SER A 53 0.47 0.10 -4.84
C SER A 53 0.45 -1.44 -4.71
N GLN A 54 1.61 -2.07 -4.91
CA GLN A 54 1.78 -3.51 -4.72
C GLN A 54 1.62 -3.89 -3.24
N MET A 55 2.35 -3.24 -2.32
CA MET A 55 2.24 -3.51 -0.88
C MET A 55 0.81 -3.37 -0.37
N ARG A 56 0.09 -2.33 -0.80
CA ARG A 56 -1.32 -2.13 -0.49
C ARG A 56 -2.16 -3.32 -0.92
N SER A 57 -1.99 -3.76 -2.16
CA SER A 57 -2.75 -4.87 -2.74
C SER A 57 -2.48 -6.18 -2.00
N GLU A 58 -1.22 -6.49 -1.74
CA GLU A 58 -0.80 -7.68 -0.99
C GLU A 58 -1.42 -7.71 0.41
N TRP A 59 -1.39 -6.60 1.14
CA TRP A 59 -1.96 -6.54 2.49
C TRP A 59 -3.48 -6.60 2.52
N ILE A 60 -4.17 -6.04 1.52
CA ILE A 60 -5.62 -6.22 1.36
C ILE A 60 -5.96 -7.69 1.11
N LEU A 61 -5.22 -8.36 0.20
CA LEU A 61 -5.41 -9.77 -0.09
C LEU A 61 -5.12 -10.65 1.12
N ALA A 62 -4.02 -10.39 1.84
CA ALA A 62 -3.68 -11.09 3.07
C ALA A 62 -4.78 -10.93 4.14
N ALA A 63 -5.33 -9.73 4.32
CA ALA A 63 -6.43 -9.48 5.25
C ALA A 63 -7.69 -10.27 4.88
N ARG A 64 -8.07 -10.29 3.59
CA ARG A 64 -9.23 -11.03 3.08
C ARG A 64 -9.07 -12.54 3.26
N SER A 65 -7.89 -13.08 2.95
CA SER A 65 -7.57 -14.49 3.14
C SER A 65 -7.63 -14.90 4.62
N ALA A 66 -7.08 -14.07 5.52
CA ALA A 66 -7.16 -14.29 6.96
C ALA A 66 -8.61 -14.27 7.47
N ALA A 67 -9.45 -13.36 6.98
CA ALA A 67 -10.87 -13.31 7.33
C ALA A 67 -11.61 -14.58 6.87
N ARG A 68 -11.37 -15.05 5.64
CA ARG A 68 -11.97 -16.27 5.09
C ARG A 68 -11.56 -17.53 5.87
N LYS A 69 -10.30 -17.62 6.30
CA LYS A 69 -9.84 -18.73 7.15
C LYS A 69 -10.58 -18.75 8.48
N ARG A 70 -10.76 -17.59 9.14
CA ARG A 70 -11.49 -17.49 10.41
C ARG A 70 -12.95 -17.95 10.29
N THR A 71 -13.65 -17.56 9.24
CA THR A 71 -15.06 -17.96 9.03
C THR A 71 -15.23 -19.42 8.62
N GLY A 72 -14.22 -20.01 7.96
CA GLY A 72 -14.19 -21.45 7.66
C GLY A 72 -13.98 -22.31 8.92
N VAL A 73 -13.12 -21.87 9.85
CA VAL A 73 -12.89 -22.56 11.13
C VAL A 73 -14.16 -22.57 11.99
N THR A 74 -14.90 -21.47 12.08
CA THR A 74 -16.14 -21.41 12.87
C THR A 74 -17.26 -22.29 12.30
N ARG A 75 -17.33 -22.47 10.98
CA ARG A 75 -18.29 -23.42 10.36
C ARG A 75 -17.92 -24.88 10.61
N LYS A 76 -16.64 -25.23 10.60
CA LYS A 76 -16.18 -26.62 10.81
C LYS A 76 -16.35 -27.11 12.27
N GLY A 77 -16.29 -26.21 13.25
CA GLY A 77 -16.49 -26.54 14.67
C GLY A 77 -17.95 -26.81 15.07
N ARG A 78 -18.93 -26.34 14.29
CA ARG A 78 -20.37 -26.43 14.62
C ARG A 78 -21.09 -27.64 14.00
N GLY A 79 -20.37 -28.50 13.28
CA GLY A 79 -20.91 -29.66 12.56
C GLY A 79 -20.72 -31.03 13.22
N LYS A 80 -20.17 -31.11 14.45
CA LYS A 80 -20.08 -32.36 15.23
C LYS A 80 -20.78 -32.19 16.58
N ALA A 81 -22.10 -32.19 16.56
CA ALA A 81 -22.94 -32.37 17.73
C ALA A 81 -24.32 -32.81 17.26
N SER A 82 -24.44 -34.06 16.81
CA SER A 82 -25.68 -34.84 16.71
C SER A 82 -25.31 -36.30 16.50
#